data_AF-Q8BNW0-F1
#
_entry.id   AF-Q8BNW0-F1
#
_cell.length_a   1.000
_cell.length_b   1.000
_cell.length_c   1.000
_cell.angle_alpha   90.00
_cell.angle_beta   90.00
_cell.angle_gamma   90.00
#
_symmetry.space_group_name_H-M   'P 1'
#
loop_
_entity.id
_entity.type
_entity.pdbx_description
1 polymer ?
#
loop_
_entity_poly.entity_id
_entity_poly.type
_entity_poly.pdbx_seq_one_letter_code
_entity_poly.pdbx_strand_id
1 'polypeptide(L)'
;MCLPMSLMSQSPALSSDSENILLEYFKKEKTIVQRLKIKSRETFKIKYGKHIQMKKEHVVFTKSLKPHHKLSMDVTTNNILYKFTETLKNIWKQKRDYSQNYFHEILKIIENELKSEPCEGDYTFTKDYIIDLSLYLFQRASKDFRKMHEAFKSANDPVNYLE
;
A
#
# COMPACT_ATOMS: atom_id res chain seq x y z
N MET A 1 16.75 -35.16 21.40
CA MET A 1 16.32 -33.85 21.90
C MET A 1 15.82 -33.06 20.71
N CYS A 2 14.49 -32.89 20.60
CA CYS A 2 13.86 -32.17 19.51
C CYS A 2 13.86 -30.67 19.81
N LEU A 3 14.40 -29.86 18.91
CA LEU A 3 14.18 -28.41 18.92
C LEU A 3 12.75 -28.12 18.44
N PRO A 4 12.05 -27.13 19.03
CA PRO A 4 10.66 -26.88 18.70
C PRO A 4 10.52 -26.23 17.32
N MET A 5 9.62 -26.78 16.51
CA MET A 5 9.00 -26.10 15.36
C MET A 5 8.25 -24.85 15.84
N SER A 6 8.94 -23.72 15.97
CA SER A 6 8.32 -22.43 16.27
C SER A 6 9.25 -21.28 15.88
N LEU A 7 9.33 -21.01 14.57
CA LEU A 7 9.41 -19.68 13.94
C LEU A 7 9.75 -19.89 12.45
N MET A 8 8.79 -20.32 11.63
CA MET A 8 8.96 -20.17 10.18
C MET A 8 8.83 -18.68 9.87
N SER A 9 10.02 -18.10 9.78
CA SER A 9 10.41 -16.73 9.52
C SER A 9 9.40 -15.89 8.75
N GLN A 10 8.92 -14.82 9.37
CA GLN A 10 8.92 -13.56 8.61
C GLN A 10 10.36 -13.39 8.13
N SER A 11 10.62 -13.23 6.83
CA SER A 11 11.91 -12.66 6.45
C SER A 11 11.96 -11.30 7.16
N PRO A 12 12.82 -11.12 8.19
CA PRO A 12 12.77 -9.93 9.04
C PRO A 12 13.02 -8.67 8.20
N ALA A 13 13.80 -8.82 7.13
CA ALA A 13 14.06 -7.82 6.12
C ALA A 13 12.77 -7.30 5.47
N LEU A 14 11.81 -8.15 5.09
CA LEU A 14 10.65 -7.70 4.30
C LEU A 14 9.67 -6.83 5.12
N SER A 15 9.43 -7.20 6.38
CA SER A 15 8.63 -6.35 7.29
C SER A 15 9.37 -5.05 7.60
N SER A 16 10.69 -5.13 7.81
CA SER A 16 11.54 -3.96 8.05
C SER A 16 11.61 -3.03 6.84
N ASP A 17 11.69 -3.54 5.62
CA ASP A 17 11.78 -2.77 4.38
C ASP A 17 10.49 -1.98 4.16
N SER A 18 9.34 -2.64 4.31
CA SER A 18 8.01 -2.01 4.26
C SER A 18 7.90 -0.85 5.26
N GLU A 19 8.25 -1.09 6.53
CA GLU A 19 8.18 -0.08 7.58
C GLU A 19 9.16 1.07 7.34
N ASN A 20 10.42 0.78 7.01
CA ASN A 20 11.45 1.77 6.76
C ASN A 20 11.08 2.67 5.58
N ILE A 21 10.59 2.10 4.48
CA ILE A 21 10.17 2.88 3.30
C ILE A 21 8.99 3.81 3.65
N LEU A 22 8.00 3.33 4.39
CA LEU A 22 6.87 4.17 4.82
C LEU A 22 7.30 5.26 5.80
N LEU A 23 8.20 4.94 6.75
CA LEU A 23 8.77 5.92 7.68
C LEU A 23 9.51 7.02 6.94
N GLU A 24 10.36 6.67 5.98
CA GLU A 24 11.10 7.65 5.18
C GLU A 24 10.18 8.48 4.29
N TYR A 25 9.22 7.85 3.61
CA TYR A 25 8.29 8.54 2.73
C TYR A 25 7.39 9.51 3.49
N PHE A 26 6.92 9.14 4.68
CA PHE A 26 6.09 9.96 5.56
C PHE A 26 6.84 10.61 6.71
N LYS A 27 8.15 10.85 6.59
CA LYS A 27 8.99 11.35 7.71
C LYS A 27 8.57 12.69 8.31
N LYS A 28 7.79 13.49 7.57
CA LYS A 28 7.22 14.76 8.04
C LYS A 28 5.96 14.56 8.91
N GLU A 29 5.38 13.36 8.91
CA GLU A 29 4.12 13.03 9.58
C GLU A 29 4.38 12.41 10.95
N LYS A 30 4.22 13.19 12.03
CA LYS A 30 4.54 12.76 13.41
C LYS A 30 3.80 11.50 13.87
N THR A 31 2.65 11.20 13.27
CA THR A 31 1.80 10.06 13.66
C THR A 31 2.15 8.74 12.97
N ILE A 32 3.06 8.74 11.98
CA ILE A 32 3.35 7.53 11.18
C ILE A 32 3.83 6.36 12.03
N VAL A 33 4.73 6.61 12.99
CA VAL A 33 5.26 5.58 13.90
C VAL A 33 4.14 4.91 14.70
N GLN A 34 3.15 5.68 15.15
CA GLN A 34 2.00 5.13 15.88
C GLN A 34 1.08 4.34 14.95
N ARG A 35 0.90 4.79 13.70
CA ARG A 35 0.05 4.11 12.72
C ARG A 35 0.63 2.78 12.25
N LEU A 36 1.95 2.66 12.12
CA LEU A 36 2.62 1.40 11.75
C LEU A 36 2.41 0.30 12.80
N LYS A 37 2.25 0.68 14.09
CA LYS A 37 1.95 -0.27 15.17
C LYS A 37 0.53 -0.83 15.13
N ILE A 38 -0.38 -0.14 14.43
CA ILE A 38 -1.78 -0.57 14.33
C ILE A 38 -1.88 -1.62 13.23
N LYS A 39 -2.46 -2.78 13.56
CA LYS A 39 -2.75 -3.80 12.54
C LYS A 39 -3.68 -3.21 11.49
N SER A 40 -3.20 -3.21 10.25
CA SER A 40 -3.98 -2.81 9.09
C SER A 40 -5.19 -3.76 8.89
N ARG A 41 -6.30 -3.19 8.41
CA ARG A 41 -7.57 -3.90 8.18
C ARG A 41 -7.47 -4.80 6.94
N GLU A 42 -8.32 -5.81 6.86
CA GLU A 42 -8.39 -6.72 5.70
C GLU A 42 -8.87 -6.03 4.42
N THR A 43 -9.68 -4.99 4.54
CA THR A 43 -10.18 -4.20 3.41
C THR A 43 -10.01 -2.71 3.67
N PHE A 44 -9.70 -1.97 2.60
CA PHE A 44 -9.66 -0.51 2.63
C PHE A 44 -11.04 0.07 2.35
N LYS A 45 -11.42 1.08 3.13
CA LYS A 45 -12.66 1.86 2.94
C LYS A 45 -12.36 3.32 3.19
N ILE A 46 -12.86 4.18 2.30
CA ILE A 46 -12.73 5.63 2.45
C ILE A 46 -13.52 6.09 3.67
N LYS A 47 -12.84 6.76 4.60
CA LYS A 47 -13.44 7.40 5.77
C LYS A 47 -13.61 8.88 5.46
N TYR A 48 -14.73 9.27 4.85
CA TYR A 48 -14.92 10.63 4.30
C TYR A 48 -14.47 11.77 5.24
N GLY A 49 -14.84 11.76 6.52
CA GLY A 49 -14.44 12.82 7.47
C GLY A 49 -12.94 12.86 7.82
N LYS A 50 -12.18 11.80 7.51
CA LYS A 50 -10.74 11.71 7.73
C LYS A 50 -9.96 11.84 6.42
N HIS A 51 -10.45 11.18 5.38
CA HIS A 51 -9.75 10.94 4.13
C HIS A 51 -9.99 12.02 3.09
N ILE A 52 -11.09 12.76 3.19
CA ILE A 52 -11.52 13.73 2.21
C ILE A 52 -11.62 15.11 2.85
N GLN A 53 -11.06 16.10 2.17
CA GLN A 53 -11.24 17.50 2.51
C GLN A 53 -12.00 18.21 1.39
N MET A 54 -13.23 18.65 1.70
CA MET A 54 -14.02 19.47 0.78
C MET A 54 -13.39 20.85 0.62
N LYS A 55 -13.39 21.39 -0.60
CA LYS A 55 -12.92 22.75 -0.83
C LYS A 55 -13.95 23.75 -0.29
N LYS A 56 -13.42 24.90 0.13
CA LYS A 56 -14.24 26.05 0.53
C LYS A 56 -14.82 26.71 -0.69
N GLU A 57 -16.11 27.05 -0.62
CA GLU A 57 -16.79 27.83 -1.66
C GLU A 57 -16.58 29.33 -1.42
N HIS A 58 -16.53 29.75 -0.14
CA HIS A 58 -16.19 31.10 0.33
C HIS A 58 -15.48 31.01 1.70
N VAL A 59 -15.04 32.13 2.30
CA VAL A 59 -14.32 32.17 3.60
C VAL A 59 -15.08 31.41 4.71
N VAL A 60 -16.41 31.39 4.65
CA VAL A 60 -17.30 30.87 5.70
C VAL A 60 -17.96 29.52 5.36
N PHE A 61 -18.11 29.15 4.08
CA PHE A 61 -18.87 27.97 3.66
C PHE A 61 -18.02 26.92 2.93
N THR A 62 -18.07 25.68 3.41
CA THR A 62 -17.49 24.50 2.75
C THR A 62 -18.54 23.84 1.86
N LYS A 63 -18.15 23.41 0.66
CA LYS A 63 -19.03 22.60 -0.20
C LYS A 63 -19.43 21.31 0.51
N SER A 64 -20.68 20.90 0.34
CA SER A 64 -21.18 19.64 0.88
C SER A 64 -20.73 18.45 0.04
N LEU A 65 -20.54 17.30 0.70
CA LEU A 65 -20.21 16.04 0.03
C LEU A 65 -21.45 15.49 -0.71
N LYS A 66 -21.44 15.54 -2.04
CA LYS A 66 -22.52 15.07 -2.92
C LYS A 66 -22.28 13.63 -3.39
N PRO A 67 -23.33 12.91 -3.88
CA PRO A 67 -23.19 11.55 -4.39
C PRO A 67 -22.16 11.38 -5.52
N HIS A 68 -22.09 12.31 -6.48
CA HIS A 68 -21.12 12.22 -7.57
C HIS A 68 -19.66 12.37 -7.09
N HIS A 69 -19.42 13.18 -6.05
CA HIS A 69 -18.09 13.23 -5.40
C HIS A 69 -17.69 11.86 -4.85
N LYS A 70 -18.61 11.15 -4.17
CA LYS A 70 -18.35 9.81 -3.63
C LYS A 70 -18.04 8.81 -4.75
N LEU A 71 -18.82 8.83 -5.82
CA LEU A 71 -18.58 7.99 -6.99
C LEU A 71 -17.20 8.26 -7.60
N SER A 72 -16.82 9.53 -7.78
CA SER A 72 -15.49 9.91 -8.26
C SER A 72 -14.39 9.38 -7.32
N MET A 73 -14.53 9.55 -6.00
CA MET A 73 -13.55 9.05 -5.02
C MET A 73 -13.39 7.53 -5.05
N ASP A 74 -14.50 6.81 -5.18
CA ASP A 74 -14.51 5.36 -5.30
C ASP A 74 -13.86 4.90 -6.60
N VAL A 75 -14.11 5.60 -7.72
CA VAL A 75 -13.44 5.35 -9.01
C VAL A 75 -11.93 5.53 -8.89
N THR A 76 -11.46 6.65 -8.32
CA THR A 76 -10.01 6.89 -8.10
C THR A 76 -9.39 5.76 -7.27
N THR A 77 -10.04 5.40 -6.15
CA THR A 77 -9.55 4.36 -5.25
C THR A 77 -9.50 3.01 -5.95
N ASN A 78 -10.55 2.65 -6.71
CA ASN A 78 -10.60 1.40 -7.46
C ASN A 78 -9.54 1.35 -8.56
N ASN A 79 -9.26 2.45 -9.25
CA ASN A 79 -8.20 2.54 -10.25
C ASN A 79 -6.82 2.29 -9.62
N ILE A 80 -6.55 2.86 -8.44
CA ILE A 80 -5.32 2.56 -7.67
C ILE A 80 -5.24 1.07 -7.33
N LEU A 81 -6.32 0.48 -6.79
CA LEU A 81 -6.34 -0.94 -6.42
C LEU A 81 -6.15 -1.88 -7.63
N TYR A 82 -6.72 -1.50 -8.78
CA TYR A 82 -6.56 -2.22 -10.03
C TYR A 82 -5.11 -2.17 -10.51
N LYS A 83 -4.52 -0.97 -10.63
CA LYS A 83 -3.12 -0.79 -11.05
C LYS A 83 -2.13 -1.46 -10.10
N PHE A 84 -2.39 -1.41 -8.80
CA PHE A 84 -1.65 -2.16 -7.80
C PHE A 84 -1.68 -3.66 -8.09
N THR A 85 -2.88 -4.22 -8.32
CA THR A 85 -3.05 -5.66 -8.58
C THR A 85 -2.36 -6.08 -9.87
N GLU A 86 -2.46 -5.29 -10.94
CA GLU A 86 -1.76 -5.55 -12.20
C GLU A 86 -0.24 -5.46 -12.05
N THR A 87 0.26 -4.50 -11.27
CA THR A 87 1.70 -4.36 -10.99
C THR A 87 2.22 -5.59 -10.25
N LEU A 88 1.52 -6.07 -9.22
CA LEU A 88 1.90 -7.31 -8.53
C LEU A 88 1.93 -8.51 -9.47
N LYS A 89 0.91 -8.68 -10.34
CA LYS A 89 0.92 -9.76 -11.34
C LYS A 89 2.12 -9.67 -12.27
N ASN A 90 2.48 -8.46 -12.71
CA ASN A 90 3.61 -8.25 -13.60
C ASN A 90 4.95 -8.53 -12.90
N ILE A 91 5.11 -8.15 -11.63
CA ILE A 91 6.28 -8.53 -10.82
C ILE A 91 6.38 -10.06 -10.71
N TRP A 92 5.28 -10.75 -10.37
CA TRP A 92 5.25 -12.21 -10.28
C TRP A 92 5.67 -12.91 -11.58
N LYS A 93 5.27 -12.38 -12.75
CA LYS A 93 5.66 -12.93 -14.06
C LYS A 93 7.16 -12.89 -14.32
N GLN A 94 7.92 -12.02 -13.63
CA GLN A 94 9.37 -11.93 -13.82
C GLN A 94 10.11 -13.15 -13.27
N LYS A 95 9.50 -13.95 -12.38
CA LYS A 95 10.09 -15.13 -11.75
C LYS A 95 11.46 -14.84 -11.08
N ARG A 96 11.57 -13.67 -10.47
CA ARG A 96 12.76 -13.22 -9.71
C ARG A 96 12.44 -13.18 -8.22
N ASP A 97 13.49 -13.09 -7.41
CA ASP A 97 13.32 -12.80 -5.99
C ASP A 97 12.72 -11.40 -5.78
N TYR A 98 12.18 -11.20 -4.58
CA TYR A 98 11.69 -9.90 -4.11
C TYR A 98 12.79 -8.83 -4.13
N SER A 99 12.38 -7.60 -4.46
CA SER A 99 13.18 -6.38 -4.31
C SER A 99 12.40 -5.30 -3.57
N GLN A 100 13.07 -4.60 -2.66
CA GLN A 100 12.51 -3.46 -1.93
C GLN A 100 11.99 -2.34 -2.85
N ASN A 101 12.54 -2.22 -4.06
CA ASN A 101 12.10 -1.22 -5.04
C ASN A 101 10.62 -1.39 -5.44
N TYR A 102 10.07 -2.60 -5.33
CA TYR A 102 8.66 -2.85 -5.62
C TYR A 102 7.71 -2.11 -4.68
N PHE A 103 8.13 -1.76 -3.45
CA PHE A 103 7.35 -0.90 -2.57
C PHE A 103 7.29 0.56 -3.06
N HIS A 104 8.38 1.06 -3.66
CA HIS A 104 8.39 2.38 -4.27
C HIS A 104 7.48 2.46 -5.50
N GLU A 105 7.33 1.37 -6.26
CA GLU A 105 6.35 1.29 -7.36
C GLU A 105 4.91 1.49 -6.86
N ILE A 106 4.56 0.92 -5.69
CA ILE A 106 3.23 1.09 -5.09
C ILE A 106 2.97 2.56 -4.74
N LEU A 107 3.94 3.25 -4.12
CA LEU A 107 3.82 4.67 -3.81
C LEU A 107 3.65 5.51 -5.09
N LYS A 108 4.40 5.18 -6.14
CA LYS A 108 4.32 5.85 -7.44
C LYS A 108 2.94 5.68 -8.09
N ILE A 109 2.31 4.51 -7.97
CA ILE A 109 0.93 4.29 -8.44
C ILE A 109 -0.03 5.24 -7.72
N ILE A 110 0.03 5.30 -6.39
CA ILE A 110 -0.84 6.17 -5.60
C ILE A 110 -0.65 7.63 -6.03
N GLU A 111 0.60 8.10 -6.10
CA GLU A 111 0.89 9.48 -6.51
C GLU A 111 0.37 9.80 -7.93
N ASN A 112 0.58 8.89 -8.88
CA ASN A 112 0.20 9.11 -10.27
C ASN A 112 -1.31 9.21 -10.42
N GLU A 113 -2.08 8.31 -9.79
CA GLU A 113 -3.55 8.35 -9.86
C GLU A 113 -4.10 9.62 -9.22
N LEU A 114 -3.56 10.00 -8.06
CA LEU A 114 -3.99 11.21 -7.36
C LEU A 114 -3.61 12.51 -8.11
N LYS A 115 -2.57 12.49 -8.94
CA LYS A 115 -2.19 13.61 -9.82
C LYS A 115 -2.99 13.65 -11.11
N SER A 116 -3.39 12.49 -11.65
CA SER A 116 -4.09 12.40 -12.94
C SER A 116 -5.57 12.75 -12.86
N GLU A 117 -6.18 12.61 -11.69
CA GLU A 117 -7.59 12.93 -11.51
C GLU A 117 -7.74 14.44 -11.29
N PRO A 118 -8.36 15.20 -12.22
CA PRO A 118 -8.85 16.51 -11.88
C PRO A 118 -9.97 16.29 -10.87
N CYS A 119 -9.66 16.29 -9.58
CA CYS A 119 -10.67 16.53 -8.56
C CYS A 119 -11.45 17.75 -9.06
N GLU A 120 -12.76 17.62 -9.28
CA GLU A 120 -13.68 18.55 -9.98
C GLU A 120 -13.75 19.96 -9.34
N GLY A 121 -12.64 20.53 -8.90
CA GLY A 121 -12.58 21.68 -8.04
C GLY A 121 -13.02 21.40 -6.60
N ASP A 122 -13.73 20.32 -6.28
CA ASP A 122 -14.63 20.33 -5.12
C ASP A 122 -14.11 19.66 -3.86
N TYR A 123 -13.11 18.78 -3.99
CA TYR A 123 -12.48 18.13 -2.85
C TYR A 123 -11.01 17.82 -3.11
N THR A 124 -10.32 17.33 -2.09
CA THR A 124 -8.97 16.79 -2.17
C THR A 124 -8.85 15.55 -1.28
N PHE A 125 -8.04 14.59 -1.71
CA PHE A 125 -7.60 13.50 -0.86
C PHE A 125 -6.59 14.02 0.16
N THR A 126 -6.87 13.77 1.44
CA THR A 126 -6.02 14.18 2.54
C THR A 126 -4.75 13.32 2.61
N LYS A 127 -3.75 13.79 3.36
CA LYS A 127 -2.60 12.96 3.71
C LYS A 127 -2.98 11.69 4.46
N ASP A 128 -4.04 11.75 5.25
CA ASP A 128 -4.56 10.61 5.99
C ASP A 128 -5.09 9.49 5.09
N TYR A 129 -5.69 9.85 3.95
CA TYR A 129 -6.05 8.90 2.91
C TYR A 129 -4.80 8.22 2.35
N ILE A 130 -3.78 9.01 1.98
CA ILE A 130 -2.54 8.50 1.37
C ILE A 130 -1.83 7.55 2.33
N ILE A 131 -1.68 7.92 3.61
CA ILE A 131 -1.05 7.08 4.63
C ILE A 131 -1.84 5.79 4.84
N ASP A 132 -3.14 5.87 5.09
CA ASP A 132 -3.95 4.69 5.40
C ASP A 132 -4.03 3.74 4.19
N LEU A 133 -4.10 4.26 2.96
CA LEU A 133 -4.08 3.46 1.75
C LEU A 133 -2.71 2.81 1.52
N SER A 134 -1.62 3.55 1.72
CA SER A 134 -0.26 3.03 1.59
C SER A 134 -0.01 1.88 2.58
N LEU A 135 -0.42 2.05 3.85
CA LEU A 135 -0.32 1.00 4.87
C LEU A 135 -1.07 -0.27 4.46
N TYR A 136 -2.30 -0.12 3.95
CA TYR A 136 -3.10 -1.24 3.47
C TYR A 136 -2.43 -1.97 2.30
N LEU A 137 -1.97 -1.23 1.30
CA LEU A 137 -1.33 -1.80 0.11
C LEU A 137 0.02 -2.44 0.42
N PHE A 138 0.83 -1.83 1.29
CA PHE A 138 2.12 -2.38 1.73
C PHE A 138 1.94 -3.67 2.51
N GLN A 139 0.93 -3.75 3.39
CA GLN A 139 0.63 -4.99 4.11
C GLN A 139 0.26 -6.11 3.13
N ARG A 140 -0.56 -5.80 2.12
CA ARG A 140 -0.97 -6.78 1.11
C ARG A 140 0.22 -7.22 0.25
N ALA A 141 1.00 -6.27 -0.26
CA ALA A 141 2.21 -6.53 -1.03
C ALA A 141 3.24 -7.35 -0.24
N SER A 142 3.44 -7.06 1.05
CA SER A 142 4.35 -7.83 1.92
C SER A 142 4.00 -9.31 1.97
N LYS A 143 2.69 -9.66 1.96
CA LYS A 143 2.25 -11.06 1.92
C LYS A 143 2.62 -11.72 0.59
N ASP A 144 2.44 -11.01 -0.53
CA ASP A 144 2.75 -11.52 -1.86
C ASP A 144 4.26 -11.62 -2.10
N PHE A 145 5.03 -10.64 -1.65
CA PHE A 145 6.49 -10.62 -1.74
C PHE A 145 7.14 -11.71 -0.91
N ARG A 146 6.59 -12.03 0.27
CA ARG A 146 7.05 -13.20 1.04
C ARG A 146 6.88 -14.49 0.25
N LYS A 147 5.70 -14.71 -0.36
CA LYS A 147 5.45 -15.90 -1.20
C LYS A 147 6.40 -15.96 -2.39
N MET A 148 6.71 -14.82 -3.00
CA MET A 148 7.65 -14.74 -4.12
C MET A 148 9.06 -15.14 -3.68
N HIS A 149 9.52 -14.63 -2.54
CA HIS A 149 10.83 -14.98 -1.97
C HIS A 149 10.93 -16.47 -1.61
N GLU A 150 9.88 -17.02 -1.01
CA GLU A 150 9.79 -18.46 -0.71
C GLU A 150 9.84 -19.29 -1.99
N ALA A 151 9.05 -18.95 -3.01
CA ALA A 151 9.05 -19.64 -4.29
C ALA A 151 10.40 -19.57 -5.01
N PHE A 152 11.07 -18.41 -4.96
CA PHE A 152 12.41 -18.24 -5.53
C PHE A 152 13.44 -19.12 -4.83
N LYS A 153 13.43 -19.18 -3.49
CA LYS A 153 14.32 -20.06 -2.72
C LYS A 153 14.10 -21.53 -3.07
N SER A 154 12.85 -21.99 -3.07
CA SER A 154 12.54 -23.40 -3.40
C SER A 154 12.97 -23.78 -4.81
N ALA A 155 12.82 -22.88 -5.78
CA ALA A 155 13.21 -23.13 -7.17
C ALA A 155 14.73 -23.17 -7.39
N ASN A 156 15.53 -22.61 -6.48
CA ASN A 156 16.99 -22.52 -6.58
C ASN A 156 17.70 -23.28 -5.45
N ASP A 157 17.00 -24.16 -4.72
CA ASP A 157 17.60 -24.98 -3.66
C ASP A 157 18.57 -26.00 -4.27
N PRO A 158 19.87 -25.97 -3.94
CA PRO A 158 20.86 -26.90 -4.48
C PRO A 158 20.51 -28.38 -4.27
N VAL A 159 19.75 -28.69 -3.21
CA VAL A 159 19.33 -30.06 -2.91
C VAL A 159 18.38 -30.61 -3.98
N ASN A 160 17.66 -29.75 -4.69
CA ASN A 160 16.78 -30.14 -5.80
C ASN A 160 17.53 -30.48 -7.11
N TYR A 161 18.86 -30.33 -7.14
CA TYR A 161 19.69 -30.58 -8.34
C TYR A 161 20.64 -31.78 -8.21
N LEU A 162 20.53 -32.57 -7.14
CA LEU A 162 21.44 -33.69 -6.84
C LEU A 162 20.87 -35.09 -7.17
N GLU A 163 19.89 -35.18 -8.07
CA GLU A 163 19.46 -36.46 -8.67
C GLU A 163 20.14 -36.72 -10.03
#